data_AF-A0A4S3PKE9-F1
#
_entry.id   AF-A0A4S3PKE9-F1
#
_cell.length_a   1.000
_cell.length_b   1.000
_cell.length_c   1.000
_cell.angle_alpha   90.00
_cell.angle_beta   90.00
_cell.angle_gamma   90.00
#
_symmetry.space_group_name_H-M   'P 1'
#
loop_
_entity.id
_entity.type
_entity.pdbx_description
1 polymer ?
#
loop_
_entity_poly.entity_id
_entity_poly.type
_entity_poly.pdbx_seq_one_letter_code
_entity_poly.pdbx_strand_id
1 'polypeptide(L)'
;MEQAHRFNLSTILLFEADDIDDFNQIDHKHLPDIILDIETLRKILLKNERYGNFNELSIEQIGGNGYVYPLGKIRHQLYGSIKANLMFAGRYFVYDDPRSYIHCLSNMILRLKKFKSYAVEALADCLNTDIKLTQKIYNDINIITAVPSKPGQENHLDLLLNHKELNDFRSIIDTNLLFTVRNYGKQKQAGSFTERALNVLNAFNSRGNISGHVLLIDDILTSGSTAMECAKVLYDHGAEKVTILPLAIMQSNSYAPSHKKSKDQFEEEYRLNFRNRDGSPFWVASDGEFLAFREGKELYLSQNSYEDYQDDELPF
;
A
#
# COMPACT_ATOMS: atom_id res chain seq x y z
N MET A 1 -18.74 -5.27 2.88
CA MET A 1 -17.68 -4.35 2.42
C MET A 1 -18.03 -3.69 1.09
N GLU A 2 -18.39 -4.44 0.05
CA GLU A 2 -18.55 -3.89 -1.30
C GLU A 2 -19.51 -2.68 -1.41
N GLN A 3 -20.66 -2.71 -0.72
CA GLN A 3 -21.58 -1.56 -0.71
C GLN A 3 -21.01 -0.33 0.00
N ALA A 4 -20.30 -0.48 1.11
CA ALA A 4 -19.76 0.65 1.86
C ALA A 4 -18.62 1.38 1.12
N HIS A 5 -17.82 0.67 0.31
CA HIS A 5 -16.83 1.29 -0.57
C HIS A 5 -17.46 2.18 -1.66
N ARG A 6 -18.72 1.94 -2.03
CA ARG A 6 -19.47 2.78 -2.98
C ARG A 6 -19.91 4.11 -2.37
N PHE A 7 -19.86 4.26 -1.05
CA PHE A 7 -20.31 5.46 -0.34
C PHE A 7 -19.17 6.23 0.32
N ASN A 8 -17.90 5.85 0.05
CA ASN A 8 -16.73 6.42 0.72
C ASN A 8 -16.83 6.42 2.26
N LEU A 9 -17.56 5.46 2.83
CA LEU A 9 -17.75 5.31 4.27
C LEU A 9 -16.57 4.57 4.89
N SER A 10 -16.25 4.90 6.14
CA SER A 10 -15.36 4.08 6.96
C SER A 10 -15.92 2.66 7.06
N THR A 11 -15.08 1.68 6.74
CA THR A 11 -15.40 0.25 6.71
C THR A 11 -14.61 -0.47 7.78
N ILE A 12 -15.34 -1.24 8.59
CA ILE A 12 -14.74 -2.14 9.58
C ILE A 12 -15.09 -3.56 9.16
N LEU A 13 -14.09 -4.43 9.14
CA LEU A 13 -14.30 -5.85 9.00
C LEU A 13 -14.06 -6.51 10.36
N LEU A 14 -15.11 -7.14 10.87
CA LEU A 14 -15.11 -7.83 12.15
C LEU A 14 -15.00 -9.33 11.92
N PHE A 15 -14.07 -9.97 12.63
CA PHE A 15 -13.90 -11.42 12.64
C PHE A 15 -14.07 -11.97 14.06
N GLU A 16 -14.53 -13.22 14.15
CA GLU A 16 -14.42 -13.97 15.41
C GLU A 16 -12.95 -14.34 15.62
N ALA A 17 -12.47 -14.20 16.86
CA ALA A 17 -11.04 -14.16 17.21
C ALA A 17 -10.26 -15.46 16.94
N ASP A 18 -10.92 -16.51 16.44
CA ASP A 18 -10.34 -17.84 16.25
C ASP A 18 -10.00 -18.17 14.77
N ASP A 19 -10.40 -17.33 13.80
CA ASP A 19 -10.20 -17.56 12.34
C ASP A 19 -9.20 -16.59 11.68
N ILE A 20 -8.37 -15.89 12.47
CA ILE A 20 -7.36 -14.92 11.98
C ILE A 20 -6.34 -15.59 11.04
N ASP A 21 -6.18 -16.90 11.08
CA ASP A 21 -5.17 -17.61 10.26
C ASP A 21 -5.60 -17.87 8.80
N ASP A 22 -6.86 -17.62 8.41
CA ASP A 22 -7.35 -17.84 7.04
C ASP A 22 -7.86 -16.56 6.35
N PHE A 23 -7.01 -15.53 6.31
CA PHE A 23 -7.22 -14.33 5.52
C PHE A 23 -7.35 -14.57 4.00
N ASN A 24 -7.18 -15.81 3.51
CA ASN A 24 -7.34 -16.16 2.09
C ASN A 24 -8.74 -15.85 1.53
N GLN A 25 -9.73 -15.61 2.40
CA GLN A 25 -11.10 -15.25 2.02
C GLN A 25 -11.30 -13.76 1.80
N ILE A 26 -10.35 -12.90 2.19
CA ILE A 26 -10.47 -11.45 2.01
C ILE A 26 -10.15 -11.07 0.56
N ASP A 27 -11.10 -10.40 -0.08
CA ASP A 27 -10.86 -9.75 -1.36
C ASP A 27 -9.91 -8.56 -1.17
N HIS A 28 -8.64 -8.74 -1.55
CA HIS A 28 -7.58 -7.73 -1.46
C HIS A 28 -7.86 -6.46 -2.28
N LYS A 29 -8.88 -6.45 -3.14
CA LYS A 29 -9.29 -5.26 -3.91
C LYS A 29 -10.30 -4.37 -3.17
N HIS A 30 -10.91 -4.88 -2.10
CA HIS A 30 -11.94 -4.21 -1.33
C HIS A 30 -11.62 -4.35 0.17
N LEU A 31 -10.43 -3.89 0.55
CA LEU A 31 -9.93 -3.95 1.92
C LEU A 31 -10.55 -2.85 2.78
N PRO A 32 -10.95 -3.20 4.02
CA PRO A 32 -11.58 -2.26 4.93
C PRO A 32 -10.59 -1.23 5.46
N ASP A 33 -11.09 -0.15 6.06
CA ASP A 33 -10.28 0.84 6.78
C ASP A 33 -9.64 0.23 8.04
N ILE A 34 -10.38 -0.67 8.69
CA ILE A 34 -9.92 -1.35 9.91
C ILE A 34 -10.36 -2.82 9.87
N ILE A 35 -9.44 -3.73 10.18
CA ILE A 35 -9.74 -5.14 10.47
C ILE A 35 -9.57 -5.37 11.96
N LEU A 36 -10.60 -5.89 12.63
CA LEU A 36 -10.59 -6.12 14.06
C LEU A 36 -11.21 -7.47 14.38
N ASP A 37 -10.64 -8.15 15.37
CA ASP A 37 -11.39 -9.15 16.12
C ASP A 37 -12.33 -8.48 17.14
N ILE A 38 -13.30 -9.26 17.66
CA ILE A 38 -14.29 -8.78 18.64
C ILE A 38 -13.63 -8.28 19.94
N GLU A 39 -12.55 -8.91 20.41
CA GLU A 39 -11.87 -8.51 21.65
C GLU A 39 -11.18 -7.16 21.47
N THR A 40 -10.50 -6.96 20.34
CA THR A 40 -9.86 -5.71 19.96
C THR A 40 -10.92 -4.63 19.80
N LEU A 41 -12.02 -4.86 19.06
CA LEU A 41 -13.12 -3.90 18.95
C LEU A 41 -13.64 -3.45 20.33
N ARG A 42 -13.82 -4.39 21.27
CA ARG A 42 -14.25 -4.07 22.64
C ARG A 42 -13.24 -3.16 23.34
N LYS A 43 -11.92 -3.38 23.16
CA LYS A 43 -10.88 -2.49 23.70
C LYS A 43 -10.94 -1.09 23.08
N ILE A 44 -11.17 -0.98 21.77
CA ILE A 44 -11.31 0.31 21.06
C ILE A 44 -12.45 1.14 21.65
N LEU A 45 -13.65 0.55 21.72
CA LEU A 45 -14.87 1.23 22.15
C LEU A 45 -14.77 1.78 23.58
N LEU A 46 -13.90 1.20 24.41
CA LEU A 46 -13.71 1.59 25.80
C LEU A 46 -12.58 2.62 26.01
N LYS A 47 -11.61 2.72 25.10
CA LYS A 47 -10.38 3.51 25.31
C LYS A 47 -10.28 4.78 24.46
N ASN A 48 -11.21 5.02 23.54
CA ASN A 48 -11.17 6.15 22.60
C ASN A 48 -9.84 6.26 21.82
N GLU A 49 -9.18 5.12 21.62
CA GLU A 49 -7.93 5.02 20.87
C GLU A 49 -8.22 4.97 19.37
N ARG A 50 -7.34 5.56 18.54
CA ARG A 50 -7.43 5.49 17.08
C ARG A 50 -6.76 4.24 16.55
N TYR A 51 -7.35 3.64 15.53
CA TYR A 51 -6.85 2.41 14.91
C TYR A 51 -6.94 2.51 13.39
N GLY A 52 -6.05 1.82 12.69
CA GLY A 52 -6.00 1.81 11.22
C GLY A 52 -4.77 1.10 10.67
N ASN A 53 -4.62 1.17 9.35
CA ASN A 53 -3.43 0.63 8.68
C ASN A 53 -2.20 1.46 9.05
N PHE A 54 -1.10 0.80 9.45
CA PHE A 54 0.05 1.50 10.00
C PHE A 54 0.62 2.57 9.06
N ASN A 55 0.79 2.26 7.78
CA ASN A 55 1.36 3.21 6.82
C ASN A 55 0.43 4.40 6.55
N GLU A 56 -0.89 4.22 6.66
CA GLU A 56 -1.83 5.33 6.52
C GLU A 56 -1.74 6.27 7.74
N LEU A 57 -1.78 5.72 8.95
CA LEU A 57 -1.67 6.52 10.18
C LEU A 57 -0.32 7.25 10.28
N SER A 58 0.78 6.55 9.94
CA SER A 58 2.14 7.10 10.02
C SER A 58 2.32 8.28 9.05
N ILE A 59 1.91 8.13 7.79
CA ILE A 59 2.02 9.20 6.79
C ILE A 59 1.05 10.36 7.07
N GLU A 60 -0.14 10.09 7.62
CA GLU A 60 -1.04 11.14 8.11
C GLU A 60 -0.53 11.85 9.38
N GLN A 61 0.50 11.29 10.03
CA GLN A 61 1.04 11.75 11.32
C GLN A 61 -0.05 11.87 12.39
N ILE A 62 -1.00 10.94 12.36
CA ILE A 62 -2.05 10.84 13.36
C ILE A 62 -1.66 9.75 14.36
N GLY A 63 -1.59 10.11 15.64
CA GLY A 63 -1.38 9.14 16.70
C GLY A 63 -2.47 8.06 16.69
N GLY A 64 -2.10 6.84 17.08
CA GLY A 64 -3.00 5.70 17.11
C GLY A 64 -2.23 4.38 17.11
N ASN A 65 -2.97 3.29 17.08
CA ASN A 65 -2.45 1.94 16.94
C ASN A 65 -2.56 1.50 15.47
N GLY A 66 -1.42 1.45 14.79
CA GLY A 66 -1.35 0.97 13.42
C GLY A 66 -1.03 -0.53 13.36
N TYR A 67 -1.59 -1.21 12.36
CA TYR A 67 -1.35 -2.63 12.15
C TYR A 67 -0.78 -2.94 10.78
N VAL A 68 -0.04 -4.05 10.76
CA VAL A 68 0.41 -4.77 9.57
C VAL A 68 0.05 -6.22 9.82
N TYR A 69 -0.68 -6.84 8.91
CA TYR A 69 -1.20 -8.20 9.10
C TYR A 69 -1.09 -9.03 7.81
N PRO A 70 -1.01 -10.36 7.92
CA PRO A 70 -0.98 -11.21 6.74
C PRO A 70 -2.38 -11.22 6.09
N LEU A 71 -2.47 -11.19 4.77
CA LEU A 71 -3.71 -11.40 4.01
C LEU A 71 -3.85 -12.83 3.48
N GLY A 72 -2.94 -13.72 3.85
CA GLY A 72 -2.89 -15.09 3.34
C GLY A 72 -2.00 -15.21 2.10
N LYS A 73 -2.27 -16.20 1.25
CA LYS A 73 -1.43 -16.59 0.11
C LYS A 73 -2.04 -16.16 -1.22
N ILE A 74 -1.28 -15.37 -1.98
CA ILE A 74 -1.60 -15.08 -3.38
C ILE A 74 -0.86 -16.06 -4.32
N ARG A 75 -1.40 -16.22 -5.53
CA ARG A 75 -0.92 -17.21 -6.52
C ARG A 75 -0.43 -16.54 -7.78
N HIS A 76 0.54 -17.18 -8.41
CA HIS A 76 0.98 -16.77 -9.74
C HIS A 76 -0.14 -17.03 -10.75
N GLN A 77 -0.51 -16.03 -11.54
CA GLN A 77 -1.69 -16.08 -12.41
C GLN A 77 -1.56 -17.12 -13.53
N LEU A 78 -0.32 -17.42 -13.96
CA LEU A 78 -0.03 -18.45 -14.97
C LEU A 78 0.39 -19.81 -14.37
N TYR A 79 0.86 -19.84 -13.12
CA TYR A 79 1.47 -21.01 -12.49
C TYR A 79 0.86 -21.22 -11.09
N GLY A 80 -0.38 -21.69 -11.02
CA GLY A 80 -1.16 -21.71 -9.78
C GLY A 80 -0.59 -22.54 -8.61
N SER A 81 0.43 -23.37 -8.85
CA SER A 81 1.22 -24.06 -7.82
C SER A 81 2.15 -23.11 -7.06
N ILE A 82 2.61 -22.03 -7.69
CA ILE A 82 3.47 -21.01 -7.09
C ILE A 82 2.60 -20.07 -6.25
N LYS A 83 2.93 -19.97 -4.96
CA LYS A 83 2.23 -19.13 -4.00
C LYS A 83 3.22 -18.34 -3.15
N ALA A 84 2.82 -17.17 -2.70
CA ALA A 84 3.58 -16.37 -1.73
C ALA A 84 2.61 -15.84 -0.67
N ASN A 85 3.07 -15.70 0.58
CA ASN A 85 2.28 -14.99 1.57
C ASN A 85 2.26 -13.51 1.20
N LEU A 86 1.20 -12.80 1.57
CA LEU A 86 1.03 -11.38 1.33
C LEU A 86 0.80 -10.68 2.65
N MET A 87 1.58 -9.64 2.93
CA MET A 87 1.35 -8.71 4.02
C MET A 87 0.55 -7.51 3.54
N PHE A 88 -0.20 -6.90 4.45
CA PHE A 88 -0.90 -5.65 4.20
C PHE A 88 -0.56 -4.61 5.25
N ALA A 89 -0.04 -3.48 4.78
CA ALA A 89 0.38 -2.35 5.61
C ALA A 89 -0.38 -1.05 5.31
N GLY A 90 -1.13 -1.00 4.20
CA GLY A 90 -1.90 0.18 3.80
C GLY A 90 -2.55 0.04 2.43
N ARG A 91 -3.46 0.97 2.11
CA ARG A 91 -4.20 0.98 0.85
C ARG A 91 -3.59 1.92 -0.17
N TYR A 92 -3.86 1.64 -1.43
CA TYR A 92 -3.51 2.51 -2.54
C TYR A 92 -4.73 2.79 -3.41
N PHE A 93 -5.01 4.07 -3.62
CA PHE A 93 -6.04 4.55 -4.53
C PHE A 93 -5.37 5.17 -5.76
N VAL A 94 -5.83 4.79 -6.95
CA VAL A 94 -5.34 5.35 -8.22
C VAL A 94 -5.87 6.77 -8.40
N TYR A 95 -5.19 7.56 -9.24
CA TYR A 95 -5.48 8.99 -9.40
C TYR A 95 -6.94 9.34 -9.74
N ASP A 96 -7.62 8.48 -10.49
CA ASP A 96 -9.01 8.60 -10.90
C ASP A 96 -10.01 8.12 -9.84
N ASP A 97 -9.54 7.50 -8.76
CA ASP A 97 -10.38 7.15 -7.62
C ASP A 97 -10.67 8.39 -6.76
N PRO A 98 -11.93 8.65 -6.36
CA PRO A 98 -12.28 9.80 -5.54
C PRO A 98 -11.54 9.86 -4.20
N ARG A 99 -11.14 8.71 -3.66
CA ARG A 99 -10.38 8.61 -2.40
C ARG A 99 -8.94 9.08 -2.56
N SER A 100 -8.36 9.00 -3.77
CA SER A 100 -6.96 9.36 -4.01
C SER A 100 -6.67 10.85 -3.75
N TYR A 101 -7.67 11.71 -3.86
CA TYR A 101 -7.49 13.16 -3.68
C TYR A 101 -7.02 13.51 -2.26
N ILE A 102 -7.58 12.84 -1.24
CA ILE A 102 -7.29 13.12 0.17
C ILE A 102 -6.30 12.12 0.80
N HIS A 103 -6.00 11.02 0.12
CA HIS A 103 -5.28 9.90 0.72
C HIS A 103 -3.76 10.11 0.75
N CYS A 104 -3.22 10.32 1.96
CA CYS A 104 -1.83 10.68 2.18
C CYS A 104 -0.84 9.60 1.73
N LEU A 105 -1.07 8.32 2.07
CA LEU A 105 -0.15 7.24 1.70
C LEU A 105 -0.04 7.08 0.17
N SER A 106 -1.15 7.12 -0.57
CA SER A 106 -1.12 7.03 -2.04
C SER A 106 -0.31 8.16 -2.66
N ASN A 107 -0.49 9.38 -2.16
CA ASN A 107 0.26 10.53 -2.65
C ASN A 107 1.74 10.47 -2.24
N MET A 108 2.06 9.97 -1.04
CA MET A 108 3.44 9.82 -0.58
C MET A 108 4.22 8.79 -1.40
N ILE A 109 3.62 7.63 -1.72
CA ILE A 109 4.23 6.64 -2.61
C ILE A 109 4.52 7.24 -4.00
N LEU A 110 3.64 8.12 -4.51
CA LEU A 110 3.92 8.85 -5.76
C LEU A 110 5.09 9.84 -5.62
N ARG A 111 5.35 10.39 -4.43
CA ARG A 111 6.53 11.23 -4.16
C ARG A 111 7.81 10.41 -4.05
N LEU A 112 7.74 9.20 -3.50
CA LEU A 112 8.84 8.23 -3.53
C LEU A 112 9.23 7.85 -4.96
N LYS A 113 8.26 7.55 -5.83
CA LYS A 113 8.52 7.28 -7.26
C LYS A 113 9.14 8.45 -8.01
N LYS A 114 9.09 9.66 -7.43
CA LYS A 114 9.74 10.89 -7.91
C LYS A 114 11.01 11.23 -7.11
N PHE A 115 11.54 10.29 -6.35
CA PHE A 115 12.80 10.40 -5.60
C PHE A 115 12.83 11.59 -4.64
N LYS A 116 11.69 11.93 -4.03
CA LYS A 116 11.61 13.00 -3.04
C LYS A 116 12.17 12.53 -1.70
N SER A 117 13.17 13.24 -1.17
CA SER A 117 13.86 12.88 0.07
C SER A 117 12.91 12.74 1.27
N TYR A 118 11.97 13.68 1.45
CA TYR A 118 10.98 13.60 2.53
C TYR A 118 10.09 12.35 2.43
N ALA A 119 9.87 11.82 1.22
CA ALA A 119 9.10 10.60 1.03
C ALA A 119 9.93 9.35 1.34
N VAL A 120 11.24 9.39 1.07
CA VAL A 120 12.19 8.35 1.47
C VAL A 120 12.24 8.26 3.00
N GLU A 121 12.41 9.39 3.69
CA GLU A 121 12.47 9.43 5.16
C GLU A 121 11.17 8.87 5.78
N ALA A 122 10.01 9.36 5.34
CA ALA A 122 8.72 8.94 5.90
C ALA A 122 8.39 7.46 5.61
N LEU A 123 8.65 6.98 4.39
CA LEU A 123 8.35 5.59 4.02
C LEU A 123 9.42 4.59 4.49
N ALA A 124 10.64 5.03 4.81
CA ALA A 124 11.64 4.17 5.43
C ALA A 124 11.29 3.87 6.89
N ASP A 125 10.76 4.84 7.63
CA ASP A 125 10.20 4.60 8.98
C ASP A 125 9.01 3.62 8.93
N CYS A 126 8.13 3.80 7.93
CA CYS A 126 7.06 2.86 7.63
C CYS A 126 7.60 1.44 7.40
N LEU A 127 8.51 1.29 6.45
CA LEU A 127 9.08 -0.01 6.07
C LEU A 127 9.83 -0.69 7.22
N ASN A 128 10.54 0.08 8.06
CA ASN A 128 11.20 -0.44 9.27
C ASN A 128 10.18 -1.10 10.20
N THR A 129 9.08 -0.41 10.49
CA THR A 129 8.02 -0.97 11.35
C THR A 129 7.30 -2.13 10.68
N ASP A 130 7.03 -2.05 9.38
CA ASP A 130 6.40 -3.12 8.61
C ASP A 130 7.22 -4.40 8.67
N ILE A 131 8.55 -4.31 8.51
CA ILE A 131 9.46 -5.46 8.62
C ILE A 131 9.45 -6.01 10.06
N LYS A 132 9.51 -5.15 11.09
CA LYS A 132 9.46 -5.58 12.50
C LYS A 132 8.18 -6.34 12.83
N LEU A 133 7.03 -5.83 12.36
CA LEU A 133 5.74 -6.48 12.57
C LEU A 133 5.64 -7.78 11.77
N THR A 134 6.15 -7.80 10.55
CA THR A 134 6.20 -9.01 9.72
C THR A 134 7.09 -10.09 10.36
N GLN A 135 8.23 -9.75 10.95
CA GLN A 135 9.11 -10.71 11.64
C GLN A 135 8.48 -11.31 12.90
N LYS A 136 7.54 -10.61 13.56
CA LYS A 136 6.77 -11.18 14.68
C LYS A 136 5.84 -12.29 14.22
N ILE A 137 5.37 -12.24 12.97
CA ILE A 137 4.50 -13.24 12.35
C ILE A 137 5.34 -14.35 11.71
N TYR A 138 6.41 -13.98 11.01
CA TYR A 138 7.34 -14.87 10.33
C TYR A 138 8.76 -14.68 10.88
N ASN A 139 9.09 -15.44 11.92
CA ASN A 139 10.38 -15.37 12.61
C ASN A 139 11.55 -15.99 11.82
N ASP A 140 11.27 -16.54 10.64
CA ASP A 140 12.19 -17.31 9.80
C ASP A 140 12.75 -16.52 8.60
N ILE A 141 12.52 -15.21 8.50
CA ILE A 141 13.00 -14.40 7.37
C ILE A 141 14.54 -14.36 7.32
N ASN A 142 15.10 -14.86 6.22
CA ASN A 142 16.54 -14.96 6.00
C ASN A 142 17.09 -13.87 5.08
N ILE A 143 16.28 -13.42 4.12
CA ILE A 143 16.69 -12.41 3.12
C ILE A 143 15.54 -11.42 2.92
N ILE A 144 15.88 -10.14 2.83
CA ILE A 144 15.00 -9.06 2.39
C ILE A 144 15.52 -8.54 1.06
N THR A 145 14.67 -8.51 0.05
CA THR A 145 15.01 -7.93 -1.27
C THR A 145 13.82 -7.14 -1.81
N ALA A 146 13.99 -6.46 -2.94
CA ALA A 146 12.93 -5.66 -3.55
C ALA A 146 12.63 -6.12 -4.97
N VAL A 147 11.40 -5.84 -5.41
CA VAL A 147 11.04 -5.89 -6.83
C VAL A 147 11.96 -4.92 -7.59
N PRO A 148 12.69 -5.38 -8.63
CA PRO A 148 13.61 -4.54 -9.36
C PRO A 148 12.89 -3.56 -10.28
N SER A 149 13.50 -2.40 -10.49
CA SER A 149 13.09 -1.42 -11.50
C SER A 149 13.35 -1.94 -12.92
N LYS A 150 12.77 -1.27 -13.92
CA LYS A 150 13.03 -1.58 -15.34
C LYS A 150 14.52 -1.37 -15.68
N PRO A 151 15.04 -2.01 -16.75
CA PRO A 151 16.45 -1.93 -17.09
C PRO A 151 16.90 -0.48 -17.28
N GLY A 152 18.03 -0.13 -16.65
CA GLY A 152 18.62 1.22 -16.73
C GLY A 152 17.90 2.29 -15.89
N GLN A 153 16.95 1.93 -15.04
CA GLN A 153 16.28 2.86 -14.13
C GLN A 153 16.74 2.64 -12.70
N GLU A 154 16.96 3.72 -11.96
CA GLU A 154 17.17 3.66 -10.51
C GLU A 154 15.93 3.06 -9.83
N ASN A 155 16.16 2.18 -8.85
CA ASN A 155 15.09 1.61 -8.06
C ASN A 155 14.85 2.47 -6.82
N HIS A 156 13.69 3.11 -6.75
CA HIS A 156 13.32 3.93 -5.59
C HIS A 156 13.16 3.09 -4.31
N LEU A 157 12.89 1.78 -4.41
CA LEU A 157 12.86 0.88 -3.25
C LEU A 157 14.25 0.68 -2.64
N ASP A 158 15.32 0.76 -3.44
CA ASP A 158 16.69 0.68 -2.93
C ASP A 158 17.00 1.89 -2.03
N LEU A 159 16.38 3.04 -2.25
CA LEU A 159 16.51 4.20 -1.35
C LEU A 159 15.92 3.92 0.03
N LEU A 160 14.78 3.22 0.09
CA LEU A 160 14.18 2.82 1.36
C LEU A 160 15.02 1.74 2.04
N LEU A 161 15.38 0.70 1.30
CA LEU A 161 16.13 -0.42 1.83
C LEU A 161 17.54 -0.03 2.26
N ASN A 162 18.16 1.00 1.69
CA ASN A 162 19.47 1.51 2.12
C ASN A 162 19.39 2.66 3.14
N HIS A 163 18.18 3.02 3.58
CA HIS A 163 18.00 4.07 4.57
C HIS A 163 18.47 3.65 5.97
N LYS A 164 18.93 4.62 6.78
CA LYS A 164 19.46 4.38 8.14
C LYS A 164 18.47 3.68 9.08
N GLU A 165 17.17 3.90 8.89
CA GLU A 165 16.11 3.25 9.69
C GLU A 165 16.09 1.73 9.52
N LEU A 166 16.67 1.22 8.43
CA LEU A 166 16.75 -0.19 8.09
C LEU A 166 18.12 -0.80 8.46
N ASN A 167 18.94 -0.10 9.26
CA ASN A 167 20.27 -0.60 9.65
C ASN A 167 20.21 -1.89 10.46
N ASP A 168 19.16 -2.07 11.28
CA ASP A 168 18.96 -3.30 12.07
C ASP A 168 18.81 -4.55 11.17
N PHE A 169 18.40 -4.37 9.92
CA PHE A 169 18.20 -5.44 8.94
C PHE A 169 19.33 -5.55 7.92
N ARG A 170 20.41 -4.76 8.06
CA ARG A 170 21.43 -4.61 7.01
C ARG A 170 22.08 -5.93 6.61
N SER A 171 22.26 -6.85 7.55
CA SER A 171 22.87 -8.15 7.32
C SER A 171 22.05 -9.10 6.45
N ILE A 172 20.73 -8.87 6.34
CA ILE A 172 19.82 -9.72 5.57
C ILE A 172 19.21 -9.00 4.35
N ILE A 173 19.49 -7.71 4.16
CA ILE A 173 19.06 -6.96 2.97
C ILE A 173 20.02 -7.20 1.81
N ASP A 174 19.49 -7.66 0.67
CA ASP A 174 20.20 -7.71 -0.61
C ASP A 174 19.36 -7.05 -1.71
N THR A 175 19.66 -5.78 -1.99
CA THR A 175 18.99 -5.00 -3.05
C THR A 175 19.46 -5.40 -4.46
N ASN A 176 20.54 -6.16 -4.57
CA ASN A 176 21.10 -6.60 -5.85
C ASN A 176 20.74 -8.05 -6.19
N LEU A 177 19.98 -8.74 -5.34
CA LEU A 177 19.61 -10.13 -5.58
C LEU A 177 18.81 -10.28 -6.88
N LEU A 178 17.72 -9.53 -7.04
CA LEU A 178 16.87 -9.55 -8.23
C LEU A 178 17.27 -8.48 -9.23
N PHE A 179 17.07 -8.76 -10.52
CA PHE A 179 17.23 -7.78 -11.59
C PHE A 179 16.32 -8.06 -12.77
N THR A 180 16.05 -7.00 -13.54
CA THR A 180 15.23 -7.10 -14.75
C THR A 180 16.11 -7.47 -15.94
N VAL A 181 15.86 -8.65 -16.53
CA VAL A 181 16.56 -9.14 -17.74
C VAL A 181 15.92 -8.66 -19.04
N ARG A 182 14.61 -8.40 -19.02
CA ARG A 182 13.84 -8.01 -20.22
C ARG A 182 12.96 -6.81 -19.90
N ASN A 183 12.95 -5.82 -20.81
CA ASN A 183 12.01 -4.72 -20.70
C ASN A 183 10.58 -5.18 -20.99
N TYR A 184 9.61 -4.61 -20.30
CA TYR A 184 8.19 -4.95 -20.42
C TYR A 184 7.33 -3.69 -20.46
N GLY A 185 6.14 -3.78 -21.07
CA GLY A 185 5.18 -2.67 -21.18
C GLY A 185 4.69 -2.19 -19.80
N LYS A 186 4.02 -1.03 -19.74
CA LYS A 186 3.40 -0.62 -18.47
C LYS A 186 2.26 -1.59 -18.15
N GLN A 187 2.21 -2.11 -16.92
CA GLN A 187 1.17 -3.04 -16.48
C GLN A 187 -0.26 -2.48 -16.65
N LYS A 188 -0.44 -1.16 -16.51
CA LYS A 188 -1.73 -0.48 -16.77
C LYS A 188 -2.23 -0.59 -18.22
N GLN A 189 -1.35 -0.91 -19.18
CA GLN A 189 -1.70 -1.09 -20.59
C GLN A 189 -2.12 -2.53 -20.92
N ALA A 190 -1.86 -3.48 -20.02
CA ALA A 190 -2.36 -4.85 -20.12
C ALA A 190 -3.74 -4.92 -19.45
N GLY A 191 -4.73 -5.39 -20.20
CA GLY A 191 -6.14 -5.36 -19.80
C GLY A 191 -6.44 -6.40 -18.73
N SER A 192 -6.25 -7.68 -19.05
CA SER A 192 -6.56 -8.80 -18.15
C SER A 192 -5.44 -9.13 -17.16
N PHE A 193 -5.77 -9.81 -16.06
CA PHE A 193 -4.79 -10.36 -15.12
C PHE A 193 -3.79 -11.31 -15.81
N THR A 194 -4.27 -12.08 -16.78
CA THR A 194 -3.44 -13.00 -17.58
C THR A 194 -2.48 -12.23 -18.48
N GLU A 195 -2.95 -11.18 -19.18
CA GLU A 195 -2.08 -10.33 -20.00
C GLU A 195 -1.01 -9.62 -19.17
N ARG A 196 -1.37 -9.17 -17.96
CA ARG A 196 -0.43 -8.56 -17.03
C ARG A 196 0.67 -9.53 -16.61
N ALA A 197 0.32 -10.78 -16.34
CA ALA A 197 1.28 -11.84 -16.04
C ALA A 197 2.15 -12.20 -17.25
N LEU A 198 1.57 -12.34 -18.45
CA LEU A 198 2.32 -12.57 -19.69
C LEU A 198 3.28 -11.42 -19.98
N ASN A 199 2.91 -10.17 -19.66
CA ASN A 199 3.76 -9.01 -19.90
C ASN A 199 5.06 -9.05 -19.07
N VAL A 200 5.03 -9.55 -17.83
CA VAL A 200 6.23 -9.70 -16.98
C VAL A 200 6.85 -11.10 -17.00
N LEU A 201 6.23 -12.08 -17.65
CA LEU A 201 6.77 -13.43 -17.70
C LEU A 201 8.24 -13.43 -18.17
N ASN A 202 9.10 -14.09 -17.41
CA ASN A 202 10.55 -14.17 -17.57
C ASN A 202 11.24 -12.79 -17.70
N ALA A 203 10.66 -11.74 -17.10
CA ALA A 203 11.25 -10.41 -17.11
C ALA A 203 12.35 -10.24 -16.07
N PHE A 204 12.41 -11.11 -15.06
CA PHE A 204 13.33 -11.01 -13.94
C PHE A 204 14.24 -12.24 -13.84
N ASN A 205 15.36 -12.06 -13.16
CA ASN A 205 16.26 -13.15 -12.78
C ASN A 205 16.97 -12.83 -11.45
N SER A 206 17.63 -13.82 -10.85
CA SER A 206 18.38 -13.69 -9.60
C SER A 206 19.89 -13.75 -9.88
N ARG A 207 20.69 -12.96 -9.15
CA ARG A 207 22.16 -12.97 -9.24
C ARG A 207 22.83 -14.10 -8.45
N GLY A 208 22.07 -14.78 -7.60
CA GLY A 208 22.59 -15.83 -6.74
C GLY A 208 21.52 -16.86 -6.39
N ASN A 209 21.99 -17.99 -5.88
CA ASN A 209 21.15 -19.00 -5.26
C ASN A 209 20.62 -18.48 -3.93
N ILE A 210 19.43 -18.93 -3.58
CA ILE A 210 18.66 -18.49 -2.43
C ILE A 210 18.39 -19.72 -1.56
N SER A 211 18.33 -19.53 -0.25
CA SER A 211 17.88 -20.54 0.72
C SER A 211 17.05 -19.87 1.80
N GLY A 212 16.09 -20.61 2.34
CA GLY A 212 15.20 -20.13 3.38
C GLY A 212 14.09 -19.18 2.89
N HIS A 213 13.64 -18.32 3.80
CA HIS A 213 12.48 -17.46 3.60
C HIS A 213 12.91 -16.05 3.13
N VAL A 214 12.39 -15.64 1.97
CA VAL A 214 12.60 -14.30 1.41
C VAL A 214 11.40 -13.40 1.69
N LEU A 215 11.67 -12.21 2.21
CA LEU A 215 10.73 -11.09 2.25
C LEU A 215 10.97 -10.18 1.03
N LEU A 216 10.00 -10.15 0.11
CA LEU A 216 10.05 -9.35 -1.11
C LEU A 216 9.27 -8.05 -0.92
N ILE A 217 9.97 -6.92 -0.99
CA ILE A 217 9.40 -5.58 -0.87
C ILE A 217 8.91 -5.10 -2.24
N ASP A 218 7.70 -4.53 -2.27
CA ASP A 218 7.13 -3.86 -3.45
C ASP A 218 6.59 -2.48 -3.05
N ASP A 219 6.43 -1.58 -4.02
CA ASP A 219 5.81 -0.27 -3.77
C ASP A 219 4.29 -0.41 -3.63
N ILE A 220 3.65 -1.02 -4.62
CA ILE A 220 2.20 -1.12 -4.74
C ILE A 220 1.87 -2.48 -5.34
N LEU A 221 1.22 -3.34 -4.56
CA LEU A 221 0.62 -4.53 -5.12
C LEU A 221 -0.63 -4.16 -5.92
N THR A 222 -0.54 -4.27 -7.25
CA THR A 222 -1.68 -4.01 -8.15
C THR A 222 -2.41 -5.30 -8.52
N SER A 223 -2.04 -5.95 -9.63
CA SER A 223 -2.51 -7.30 -9.95
C SER A 223 -1.74 -8.40 -9.22
N GLY A 224 -0.63 -8.05 -8.58
CA GLY A 224 0.34 -9.00 -8.04
C GLY A 224 1.21 -9.68 -9.09
N SER A 225 1.03 -9.42 -10.39
CA SER A 225 1.77 -10.11 -11.46
C SER A 225 3.28 -9.90 -11.37
N THR A 226 3.73 -8.66 -11.12
CA THR A 226 5.17 -8.34 -10.99
C THR A 226 5.78 -9.04 -9.77
N ALA A 227 5.16 -8.89 -8.61
CA ALA A 227 5.63 -9.50 -7.37
C ALA A 227 5.61 -11.05 -7.44
N MET A 228 4.59 -11.64 -8.06
CA MET A 228 4.52 -13.10 -8.22
C MET A 228 5.52 -13.63 -9.23
N GLU A 229 5.83 -12.91 -10.31
CA GLU A 229 6.92 -13.30 -11.21
C GLU A 229 8.27 -13.26 -10.48
N CYS A 230 8.51 -12.23 -9.66
CA CYS A 230 9.69 -12.19 -8.79
C CYS A 230 9.70 -13.37 -7.81
N ALA A 231 8.57 -13.68 -7.16
CA ALA A 231 8.44 -14.83 -6.27
C ALA A 231 8.76 -16.15 -6.99
N LYS A 232 8.26 -16.34 -8.22
CA LYS A 232 8.61 -17.49 -9.07
C LYS A 232 10.13 -17.57 -9.27
N VAL A 233 10.78 -16.47 -9.66
CA VAL A 233 12.25 -16.45 -9.85
C VAL A 233 12.99 -16.79 -8.56
N LEU A 234 12.54 -16.29 -7.41
CA LEU A 234 13.13 -16.62 -6.10
C LEU A 234 13.02 -18.13 -5.81
N TYR A 235 11.85 -18.74 -6.05
CA TYR A 235 11.65 -20.19 -5.91
C TYR A 235 12.52 -20.99 -6.89
N ASP A 236 12.60 -20.57 -8.15
CA ASP A 236 13.43 -21.22 -9.18
C ASP A 236 14.93 -21.22 -8.79
N HIS A 237 15.36 -20.29 -7.93
CA HIS A 237 16.72 -20.17 -7.41
C HIS A 237 16.91 -20.73 -5.99
N GLY A 238 15.92 -21.45 -5.46
CA GLY A 238 16.06 -22.21 -4.21
C GLY A 238 15.40 -21.62 -2.97
N ALA A 239 14.66 -20.51 -3.08
CA ALA A 239 13.86 -20.02 -1.96
C ALA A 239 12.88 -21.10 -1.47
N GLU A 240 12.73 -21.25 -0.16
CA GLU A 240 11.80 -22.22 0.44
C GLU A 240 10.43 -21.60 0.68
N LYS A 241 10.41 -20.28 0.89
CA LYS A 241 9.22 -19.49 1.19
C LYS A 241 9.43 -18.06 0.70
N VAL A 242 8.37 -17.47 0.17
CA VAL A 242 8.34 -16.05 -0.19
C VAL A 242 7.15 -15.38 0.50
N THR A 243 7.42 -14.26 1.18
CA THR A 243 6.40 -13.33 1.69
C THR A 243 6.57 -12.01 0.97
N ILE A 244 5.48 -11.46 0.44
CA ILE A 244 5.45 -10.18 -0.25
C ILE A 244 4.95 -9.13 0.73
N LEU A 245 5.71 -8.04 0.87
CA LEU A 245 5.39 -6.89 1.70
C LEU A 245 5.36 -5.63 0.84
N PRO A 246 4.19 -5.26 0.29
CA PRO A 246 4.04 -4.00 -0.40
C PRO A 246 3.84 -2.85 0.61
N LEU A 247 4.28 -1.63 0.29
CA LEU A 247 3.94 -0.45 1.09
C LEU A 247 2.42 -0.21 1.11
N ALA A 248 1.75 -0.56 0.00
CA ALA A 248 0.30 -0.50 -0.11
C ALA A 248 -0.30 -1.49 -1.13
N ILE A 249 -1.58 -1.83 -0.97
CA ILE A 249 -2.34 -2.65 -1.91
C ILE A 249 -3.38 -1.80 -2.66
N MET A 250 -3.39 -1.89 -3.98
CA MET A 250 -4.33 -1.17 -4.83
C MET A 250 -5.77 -1.64 -4.59
N GLN A 251 -6.65 -0.67 -4.35
CA GLN A 251 -8.08 -0.90 -4.19
C GLN A 251 -8.81 -0.71 -5.52
N SER A 252 -9.91 -1.43 -5.73
CA SER A 252 -10.83 -1.19 -6.85
C SER A 252 -11.35 0.24 -6.79
N ASN A 253 -11.56 0.86 -7.96
CA ASN A 253 -12.16 2.18 -8.04
C ASN A 253 -13.49 2.20 -7.29
N SER A 254 -13.65 3.21 -6.42
CA SER A 254 -14.95 3.48 -5.83
C SER A 254 -15.90 4.00 -6.90
N TYR A 255 -17.11 3.46 -6.92
CA TYR A 255 -18.23 4.04 -7.69
C TYR A 255 -18.89 5.20 -6.96
N ALA A 256 -18.35 5.62 -5.81
CA ALA A 256 -18.78 6.83 -5.15
C ALA A 256 -18.66 8.01 -6.12
N PRO A 257 -19.63 8.94 -6.11
CA PRO A 257 -19.52 10.16 -6.89
C PRO A 257 -18.17 10.83 -6.63
N SER A 258 -17.56 11.38 -7.68
CA SER A 258 -16.33 12.12 -7.49
C SER A 258 -16.64 13.39 -6.72
N HIS A 259 -16.29 13.39 -5.43
CA HIS A 259 -16.30 14.61 -4.63
C HIS A 259 -15.57 15.72 -5.37
N LYS A 260 -16.18 16.91 -5.39
CA LYS A 260 -15.53 18.08 -5.99
C LYS A 260 -14.25 18.32 -5.19
N LYS A 261 -13.18 18.62 -5.92
CA LYS A 261 -11.93 19.04 -5.31
C LYS A 261 -12.21 20.28 -4.46
N SER A 262 -11.64 20.33 -3.26
CA SER A 262 -11.84 21.45 -2.36
C SER A 262 -11.26 22.71 -2.97
N LYS A 263 -11.98 23.83 -2.79
CA LYS A 263 -11.55 25.13 -3.27
C LYS A 263 -11.55 26.17 -2.17
N ASP A 264 -10.70 27.17 -2.32
CA ASP A 264 -10.74 28.37 -1.50
C ASP A 264 -11.86 29.33 -1.94
N GLN A 265 -11.91 30.50 -1.30
CA GLN A 265 -12.86 31.57 -1.61
C GLN A 265 -12.67 32.22 -3.00
N PHE A 266 -11.55 31.94 -3.68
CA PHE A 266 -11.21 32.44 -5.01
C PHE A 266 -11.37 31.37 -6.09
N GLU A 267 -11.99 30.24 -5.77
CA GLU A 267 -12.17 29.07 -6.65
C GLU A 267 -10.88 28.34 -7.04
N GLU A 268 -9.76 28.61 -6.34
CA GLU A 268 -8.52 27.88 -6.56
C GLU A 268 -8.52 26.55 -5.81
N GLU A 269 -8.05 25.50 -6.49
CA GLU A 269 -8.10 24.13 -6.01
C GLU A 269 -7.01 23.87 -4.96
N TYR A 270 -7.40 23.46 -3.75
CA TYR A 270 -6.43 22.91 -2.80
C TYR A 270 -5.92 21.55 -3.27
N ARG A 271 -4.62 21.33 -3.09
CA ARG A 271 -3.98 20.04 -3.37
C ARG A 271 -3.23 19.56 -2.15
N LEU A 272 -3.32 18.26 -1.91
CA LEU A 272 -2.51 17.60 -0.89
C LEU A 272 -1.03 17.67 -1.25
N ASN A 273 -0.22 18.11 -0.29
CA ASN A 273 1.22 18.20 -0.40
C ASN A 273 1.90 17.84 0.93
N PHE A 274 3.23 17.71 0.91
CA PHE A 274 4.00 17.28 2.07
C PHE A 274 5.16 18.24 2.33
N ARG A 275 5.40 18.56 3.60
CA ARG A 275 6.49 19.45 3.99
C ARG A 275 7.82 18.76 3.74
N ASN A 276 8.78 19.48 3.16
CA ASN A 276 10.11 18.94 2.90
C ASN A 276 10.88 18.58 4.18
N ARG A 277 10.54 19.18 5.33
CA ARG A 277 11.25 19.01 6.59
C ARG A 277 10.98 17.66 7.25
N ASP A 278 9.71 17.27 7.31
CA ASP A 278 9.23 16.17 8.15
C ASP A 278 8.21 15.27 7.42
N GLY A 279 7.94 15.53 6.14
CA GLY A 279 6.95 14.79 5.36
C GLY A 279 5.50 15.00 5.83
N SER A 280 5.23 15.95 6.73
CA SER A 280 3.88 16.17 7.24
C SER A 280 2.93 16.66 6.14
N PRO A 281 1.69 16.14 6.08
CA PRO A 281 0.74 16.55 5.07
C PRO A 281 0.20 17.96 5.34
N PHE A 282 -0.14 18.66 4.27
CA PHE A 282 -0.87 19.93 4.29
C PHE A 282 -1.58 20.15 2.95
N TRP A 283 -2.46 21.13 2.90
CA TRP A 283 -3.16 21.52 1.68
C TRP A 283 -2.63 22.85 1.17
N VAL A 284 -2.53 22.99 -0.15
CA VAL A 284 -2.06 24.23 -0.78
C VAL A 284 -2.82 24.51 -2.08
N ALA A 285 -3.27 25.75 -2.24
CA ALA A 285 -3.89 26.27 -3.45
C ALA A 285 -2.84 26.95 -4.37
N SER A 286 -3.22 27.23 -5.63
CA SER A 286 -2.31 27.82 -6.63
C SER A 286 -1.78 29.19 -6.24
N ASP A 287 -2.60 29.94 -5.53
CA ASP A 287 -2.36 31.32 -5.08
C ASP A 287 -1.43 31.39 -3.86
N GLY A 288 -1.05 30.23 -3.31
CA GLY A 288 -0.17 30.11 -2.16
C GLY A 288 -0.90 30.00 -0.82
N GLU A 289 -2.24 30.02 -0.80
CA GLU A 289 -3.00 29.74 0.41
C GLU A 289 -2.71 28.30 0.89
N PHE A 290 -2.54 28.13 2.20
CA PHE A 290 -2.28 26.83 2.80
C PHE A 290 -3.19 26.57 3.99
N LEU A 291 -3.56 25.30 4.17
CA LEU A 291 -4.28 24.82 5.34
C LEU A 291 -3.49 23.69 6.00
N ALA A 292 -3.56 23.60 7.33
CA ALA A 292 -3.12 22.39 8.02
C ALA A 292 -3.91 21.18 7.49
N PHE A 293 -3.32 19.98 7.54
CA PHE A 293 -3.97 18.80 6.98
C PHE A 293 -5.39 18.57 7.52
N ARG A 294 -5.57 18.75 8.83
CA ARG A 294 -6.87 18.61 9.50
C ARG A 294 -7.88 19.66 9.03
N GLU A 295 -7.48 20.92 8.95
CA GLU A 295 -8.34 22.02 8.50
C GLU A 295 -8.81 21.80 7.05
N GLY A 296 -7.89 21.41 6.15
CA GLY A 296 -8.27 21.09 4.78
C GLY A 296 -9.14 19.83 4.66
N LYS A 297 -8.98 18.85 5.56
CA LYS A 297 -9.88 17.68 5.63
C LYS A 297 -11.27 18.08 6.12
N GLU A 298 -11.36 18.94 7.12
CA GLU A 298 -12.63 19.49 7.62
C GLU A 298 -13.33 20.33 6.54
N LEU A 299 -12.58 21.16 5.80
CA LEU A 299 -13.09 21.91 4.64
C LEU A 299 -13.55 20.99 3.51
N TYR A 300 -12.77 19.96 3.19
CA TYR A 300 -13.16 18.97 2.18
C TYR A 300 -14.50 18.33 2.54
N LEU A 301 -14.66 17.87 3.79
CA LEU A 301 -15.90 17.26 4.26
C LEU A 301 -17.09 18.23 4.27
N SER A 302 -16.87 19.52 4.58
CA SER A 302 -17.95 20.50 4.56
C SER A 302 -18.40 20.89 3.14
N GLN A 303 -17.48 20.88 2.16
CA GLN A 303 -17.78 21.14 0.75
C GLN A 303 -18.32 19.92 -0.01
N ASN A 304 -18.34 18.76 0.65
CA ASN A 304 -18.67 17.47 0.05
C ASN A 304 -19.57 16.66 1.00
N SER A 305 -20.64 17.30 1.48
CA SER A 305 -21.51 16.73 2.49
C SER A 305 -22.37 15.59 1.94
N TYR A 306 -22.79 14.68 2.81
CA TYR A 306 -23.61 13.52 2.42
C TYR A 306 -25.01 13.91 1.89
N GLU A 307 -25.47 15.14 2.19
CA GLU A 307 -26.76 15.67 1.71
C GLU A 307 -26.77 15.92 0.20
N ASP A 308 -25.59 16.09 -0.42
CA ASP A 308 -25.43 16.28 -1.86
C ASP A 308 -25.75 15.02 -2.70
N TYR A 309 -26.03 13.88 -2.05
CA TYR A 309 -26.23 12.57 -2.68
C TYR A 309 -27.57 11.89 -2.38
N GLN A 310 -28.52 12.58 -1.74
CA GLN A 310 -29.85 12.01 -1.47
C GLN A 310 -30.75 11.92 -2.71
N ASP A 311 -30.39 12.61 -3.81
CA ASP A 311 -31.23 12.71 -5.02
C ASP A 311 -30.83 11.75 -6.16
N ASP A 312 -29.72 11.02 -6.03
CA ASP A 312 -29.37 9.98 -7.01
C ASP A 312 -30.01 8.66 -6.56
N GLU A 313 -31.10 8.26 -7.23
CA GLU A 313 -31.77 6.98 -7.02
C GLU A 313 -30.73 5.84 -7.00
N LEU A 314 -30.59 5.18 -5.86
CA LEU A 314 -29.74 4.00 -5.71
C LEU A 314 -30.18 2.94 -6.74
N PRO A 315 -29.34 2.56 -7.72
CA PRO A 315 -29.70 1.51 -8.65
C PRO A 315 -29.71 0.19 -7.87
N PHE A 316 -30.92 -0.33 -7.66
CA PHE A 316 -31.22 -1.65 -7.09
C PHE A 316 -30.57 -2.79 -7.90
#